data_AF-A0AAF0ECF8-F1
#
_entry.id   AF-A0AAF0ECF8-F1
#
_cell.length_a   1.000
_cell.length_b   1.000
_cell.length_c   1.000
_cell.angle_alpha   90.00
_cell.angle_beta   90.00
_cell.angle_gamma   90.00
#
_symmetry.space_group_name_H-M   'P 1'
#
loop_
_entity.id
_entity.type
_entity.pdbx_description
1 polymer ?
#
loop_
_entity_poly.entity_id
_entity_poly.type
_entity_poly.pdbx_seq_one_letter_code
_entity_poly.pdbx_strand_id
1 'polypeptide(L)'
;MAREGAPLIAPQDARADAATGSSFSLPPTLSPVNKLRLVMYHSLAMVPAIATLGVALYSTQSLMGVCNMRLLYPDSPNESCHHILSLGTVFLFAVLGGLCWYSCYKLRPVFWETAHAALYVIFFIPRLYVRSEEQWDEALTVAQTVLSSFIRTSIVEALRILNLEICVLVMIALAWYAESPILSALSSARQCWVDVDDPRFLLSLWIGTGWAAAELLASTWQLFKFVPLYRTVERPMLRLDEEDILTDFVDEGHPANEPNPSNSVLSLSSGEVSDELEQLSLDELILMREKTEFEQQLGDYLENVPPAIITLWRMDTVLWHLGSTLLISASLTEAQGCSSLSMSEGGVYRFIPFPALAKVGITYWILVLIHGIGTIIWMMALPRIGLTTVTYTSMLVGLILVSAGLGRWNALV
;
A
#
# COMPACT_ATOMS: atom_id res chain seq x y z
N MET A 1 95.29 -11.68 20.10
CA MET A 1 94.83 -10.51 20.88
C MET A 1 93.36 -10.33 20.56
N ALA A 2 92.44 -10.97 21.29
CA ALA A 2 91.89 -10.51 22.58
C ALA A 2 91.04 -9.23 22.43
N ARG A 3 89.72 -9.36 22.55
CA ARG A 3 88.74 -8.54 23.30
C ARG A 3 87.34 -8.68 22.69
N GLU A 4 86.35 -9.20 23.44
CA GLU A 4 85.44 -8.44 24.37
C GLU A 4 84.65 -7.37 23.59
N GLY A 5 83.33 -7.22 23.66
CA GLY A 5 82.26 -7.73 24.50
C GLY A 5 80.97 -6.96 24.11
N ALA A 6 79.80 -7.52 24.44
CA ALA A 6 78.44 -7.00 24.19
C ALA A 6 78.16 -5.66 24.96
N PRO A 7 76.99 -4.95 24.87
CA PRO A 7 75.63 -5.51 24.96
C PRO A 7 74.46 -4.83 24.18
N LEU A 8 73.32 -5.55 24.23
CA LEU A 8 71.88 -5.18 24.15
C LEU A 8 71.44 -3.78 23.68
N ILE A 9 70.39 -3.78 22.83
CA ILE A 9 69.06 -3.16 23.08
C ILE A 9 68.07 -3.73 22.03
N ALA A 10 66.92 -4.23 22.47
CA ALA A 10 65.73 -4.50 21.63
C ALA A 10 64.86 -3.23 21.55
N PRO A 11 64.06 -3.05 20.49
CA PRO A 11 62.63 -3.33 20.67
C PRO A 11 61.88 -3.88 19.42
N GLN A 12 60.82 -4.60 19.76
CA GLN A 12 59.54 -4.88 19.09
C GLN A 12 59.21 -4.36 17.68
N ASP A 13 58.54 -5.27 16.95
CA ASP A 13 57.38 -5.10 16.07
C ASP A 13 57.52 -4.36 14.73
N ALA A 14 57.43 -5.12 13.64
CA ALA A 14 56.56 -4.82 12.51
C ALA A 14 56.49 -6.01 11.54
N ARG A 15 55.49 -6.87 11.77
CA ARG A 15 54.98 -7.86 10.82
C ARG A 15 53.91 -7.16 9.98
N ALA A 16 54.28 -6.64 8.83
CA ALA A 16 53.35 -6.22 7.78
C ALA A 16 54.08 -6.33 6.42
N ASP A 17 53.30 -6.58 5.37
CA ASP A 17 53.70 -6.63 3.96
C ASP A 17 53.89 -8.04 3.36
N ALA A 18 52.83 -8.84 3.39
CA ALA A 18 52.57 -9.86 2.38
C ALA A 18 51.08 -10.24 2.30
N ALA A 19 50.21 -9.30 1.90
CA ALA A 19 48.84 -9.61 1.49
C ALA A 19 48.23 -8.46 0.66
N THR A 20 48.70 -8.27 -0.57
CA THR A 20 47.96 -7.51 -1.58
C THR A 20 47.82 -8.37 -2.82
N GLY A 21 46.60 -8.83 -3.08
CA GLY A 21 46.31 -9.64 -4.26
C GLY A 21 45.13 -10.60 -4.13
N SER A 22 44.13 -10.37 -3.27
CA SER A 22 42.82 -10.98 -3.49
C SER A 22 42.09 -10.16 -4.56
N SER A 23 42.00 -10.74 -5.74
CA SER A 23 41.09 -10.27 -6.78
C SER A 23 39.69 -10.17 -6.19
N PHE A 24 39.16 -8.96 -6.11
CA PHE A 24 37.79 -8.66 -5.72
C PHE A 24 36.87 -9.21 -6.83
N SER A 25 36.59 -10.52 -6.79
CA SER A 25 35.60 -11.14 -7.66
C SER A 25 34.24 -10.68 -7.17
N LEU A 26 33.64 -9.73 -7.88
CA LEU A 26 32.24 -9.38 -7.69
C LEU A 26 31.40 -10.67 -7.77
N PRO A 27 30.44 -10.86 -6.84
CA PRO A 27 29.56 -12.02 -6.86
C PRO A 27 28.79 -12.07 -8.19
N PRO A 28 28.40 -13.26 -8.68
CA PRO A 28 27.71 -13.41 -9.95
C PRO A 28 26.43 -12.60 -9.90
N THR A 29 26.44 -11.47 -10.61
CA THR A 29 25.25 -10.65 -10.77
C THR A 29 24.28 -11.42 -11.65
N LEU A 30 23.01 -11.53 -11.23
CA LEU A 30 21.90 -12.00 -12.08
C LEU A 30 22.12 -11.56 -13.52
N SER A 31 22.07 -12.50 -14.47
CA SER A 31 22.35 -12.18 -15.87
C SER A 31 21.52 -10.95 -16.29
N PRO A 32 22.11 -9.99 -17.01
CA PRO A 32 21.41 -8.75 -17.39
C PRO A 32 20.11 -9.05 -18.15
N VAL A 33 20.06 -10.20 -18.84
CA VAL A 33 18.89 -10.73 -19.54
C VAL A 33 17.77 -11.12 -18.56
N ASN A 34 18.08 -11.82 -17.46
CA ASN A 34 17.08 -12.20 -16.46
C ASN A 34 16.52 -10.98 -15.72
N LYS A 35 17.36 -9.97 -15.41
CA LYS A 35 16.91 -8.70 -14.83
C LYS A 35 15.95 -7.97 -15.78
N LEU A 36 16.33 -7.84 -17.05
CA LEU A 36 15.50 -7.19 -18.06
C LEU A 36 14.16 -7.94 -18.23
N ARG A 37 14.20 -9.27 -18.24
CA ARG A 37 13.01 -10.11 -18.36
C ARG A 37 12.07 -9.93 -17.17
N LEU A 38 12.58 -9.90 -15.94
CA LEU A 38 11.79 -9.67 -14.73
C LEU A 38 11.17 -8.26 -14.72
N VAL A 39 11.94 -7.24 -15.09
CA VAL A 39 11.44 -5.85 -15.22
C VAL A 39 10.35 -5.76 -16.29
N MET A 40 10.55 -6.40 -17.44
CA MET A 40 9.54 -6.50 -18.50
C MET A 40 8.26 -7.17 -17.99
N TYR A 41 8.36 -8.29 -17.26
CA TYR A 41 7.19 -8.98 -16.73
C TYR A 41 6.41 -8.14 -15.72
N HIS A 42 7.08 -7.47 -14.79
CA HIS A 42 6.40 -6.58 -13.84
C HIS A 42 5.79 -5.36 -14.54
N SER A 43 6.44 -4.84 -15.58
CA SER A 43 5.89 -3.73 -16.38
C SER A 43 4.65 -4.17 -17.17
N LEU A 44 4.69 -5.35 -17.79
CA LEU A 44 3.54 -5.93 -18.49
C LEU A 44 2.37 -6.23 -17.54
N ALA A 45 2.67 -6.63 -16.30
CA ALA A 45 1.65 -6.85 -15.27
C ALA A 45 0.89 -5.57 -14.87
N MET A 46 1.41 -4.38 -15.19
CA MET A 46 0.68 -3.13 -14.99
C MET A 46 -0.34 -2.84 -16.07
N VAL A 47 -0.23 -3.47 -17.25
CA VAL A 47 -1.02 -3.10 -18.44
C VAL A 47 -2.53 -3.16 -18.16
N PRO A 48 -3.09 -4.21 -17.54
CA PRO A 48 -4.53 -4.24 -17.26
C PRO A 48 -4.97 -3.18 -16.26
N ALA A 49 -4.17 -2.88 -15.24
CA ALA A 49 -4.47 -1.83 -14.27
C ALA A 49 -4.39 -0.42 -14.91
N ILE A 50 -3.44 -0.20 -15.81
CA ILE A 50 -3.36 1.05 -16.60
C ILE A 50 -4.54 1.13 -17.58
N ALA A 51 -4.93 0.01 -18.19
CA ALA A 51 -6.07 -0.04 -19.09
C ALA A 51 -7.39 0.25 -18.36
N THR A 52 -7.60 -0.27 -17.15
CA THR A 52 -8.81 0.04 -16.36
C THR A 52 -8.88 1.51 -15.96
N LEU A 53 -7.75 2.11 -15.54
CA LEU A 53 -7.65 3.54 -15.30
C LEU A 53 -7.91 4.34 -16.59
N GLY A 54 -7.33 3.92 -17.71
CA GLY A 54 -7.52 4.55 -19.02
C GLY A 54 -8.97 4.50 -19.49
N VAL A 55 -9.67 3.38 -19.28
CA VAL A 55 -11.11 3.23 -19.57
C VAL A 55 -11.94 4.15 -18.66
N ALA A 56 -11.63 4.21 -17.36
CA ALA A 56 -12.30 5.13 -16.45
C ALA A 56 -12.11 6.59 -16.90
N LEU A 57 -10.89 7.00 -17.24
CA LEU A 57 -10.63 8.34 -17.76
C LEU A 57 -11.33 8.61 -19.10
N TYR A 58 -11.29 7.66 -20.04
CA TYR A 58 -11.95 7.80 -21.34
C TYR A 58 -13.48 7.91 -21.21
N SER A 59 -14.09 7.11 -20.34
CA SER A 59 -15.53 7.22 -20.06
C SER A 59 -15.90 8.61 -19.55
N THR A 60 -15.03 9.26 -18.76
CA THR A 60 -15.30 10.61 -18.25
C THR A 60 -15.34 11.66 -19.35
N GLN A 61 -14.54 11.51 -20.41
CA GLN A 61 -14.58 12.43 -21.56
C GLN A 61 -15.93 12.38 -22.27
N SER A 62 -16.54 11.18 -22.36
CA SER A 62 -17.88 11.02 -22.92
C SER A 62 -18.96 11.59 -21.99
N LEU A 63 -18.74 11.51 -20.67
CA LEU A 63 -19.66 11.98 -19.63
C LEU A 63 -19.63 13.50 -19.42
N MET A 64 -18.54 14.19 -19.77
CA MET A 64 -18.47 15.66 -19.71
C MET A 64 -19.53 16.36 -20.56
N GLY A 65 -20.01 15.70 -21.62
CA GLY A 65 -21.10 16.18 -22.47
C GLY A 65 -22.50 15.96 -21.88
N VAL A 66 -22.64 15.07 -20.90
CA VAL A 66 -23.91 14.69 -20.25
C VAL A 66 -24.08 15.38 -18.89
N CYS A 67 -22.96 15.77 -18.28
CA CYS A 67 -22.92 16.46 -17.00
C CYS A 67 -23.61 17.85 -17.05
N ASN A 68 -24.52 18.07 -16.09
CA ASN A 68 -25.39 19.24 -16.03
C ASN A 68 -24.99 20.22 -14.93
N MET A 69 -24.26 21.28 -15.31
CA MET A 69 -23.82 22.32 -14.36
C MET A 69 -24.99 23.07 -13.71
N ARG A 70 -26.18 23.11 -14.35
CA ARG A 70 -27.36 23.75 -13.75
C ARG A 70 -27.83 23.08 -12.47
N LEU A 71 -27.39 21.86 -12.21
CA LEU A 71 -27.64 21.20 -10.93
C LEU A 71 -26.95 21.95 -9.78
N LEU A 72 -25.67 22.31 -9.89
CA LEU A 72 -25.02 23.11 -8.83
C LEU A 72 -25.22 24.61 -9.01
N TYR A 73 -25.34 25.09 -10.24
CA TYR A 73 -25.41 26.50 -10.62
C TYR A 73 -26.52 26.70 -11.65
N PRO A 74 -27.79 26.82 -11.26
CA PRO A 74 -28.89 26.92 -12.21
C PRO A 74 -28.89 28.26 -12.97
N ASP A 75 -28.12 29.25 -12.50
CA ASP A 75 -27.84 30.48 -13.26
C ASP A 75 -26.82 30.25 -14.40
N SER A 76 -26.25 29.04 -14.51
CA SER A 76 -25.29 28.71 -15.55
C SER A 76 -25.95 28.70 -16.93
N PRO A 77 -25.40 29.44 -17.91
CA PRO A 77 -25.99 29.55 -19.24
C PRO A 77 -25.91 28.21 -20.00
N ASN A 78 -24.95 27.35 -19.65
CA ASN A 78 -24.69 26.09 -20.34
C ASN A 78 -25.11 24.89 -19.50
N GLU A 79 -25.80 23.95 -20.13
CA GLU A 79 -26.13 22.64 -19.54
C GLU A 79 -24.95 21.67 -19.58
N SER A 80 -23.81 22.06 -20.16
CA SER A 80 -22.63 21.21 -20.30
C SER A 80 -21.52 21.61 -19.34
N CYS A 81 -20.84 20.62 -18.77
CA CYS A 81 -19.67 20.83 -17.90
C CYS A 81 -18.38 21.24 -18.63
N HIS A 82 -18.34 21.18 -19.97
CA HIS A 82 -17.12 21.44 -20.76
C HIS A 82 -16.44 22.79 -20.54
N HIS A 83 -17.20 23.84 -20.22
CA HIS A 83 -16.64 25.19 -20.02
C HIS A 83 -15.91 25.33 -18.68
N ILE A 84 -16.33 24.58 -17.65
CA ILE A 84 -15.80 24.68 -16.28
C ILE A 84 -14.82 23.53 -16.01
N LEU A 85 -15.23 22.30 -16.36
CA LEU A 85 -14.40 21.10 -16.31
C LEU A 85 -13.67 20.91 -17.65
N SER A 86 -12.72 21.80 -17.94
CA SER A 86 -11.75 21.57 -19.00
C SER A 86 -10.91 20.32 -18.72
N LEU A 87 -10.28 19.74 -19.74
CA LEU A 87 -9.35 18.61 -19.57
C LEU A 87 -8.24 18.93 -18.55
N GLY A 88 -7.77 20.19 -18.52
CA GLY A 88 -6.80 20.65 -17.54
C GLY A 88 -7.34 20.68 -16.10
N THR A 89 -8.59 21.10 -15.91
CA THR A 89 -9.25 21.13 -14.61
C THR A 89 -9.45 19.73 -14.05
N VAL A 90 -9.89 18.77 -14.87
CA VAL A 90 -10.06 17.39 -14.39
C VAL A 90 -8.74 16.68 -14.14
N PHE A 91 -7.73 16.98 -14.95
CA PHE A 91 -6.38 16.49 -14.69
C PHE A 91 -5.84 17.03 -13.36
N LEU A 92 -6.11 18.30 -13.04
CA LEU A 92 -5.80 18.88 -11.73
C LEU A 92 -6.45 18.08 -10.59
N PHE A 93 -7.71 17.65 -10.73
CA PHE A 93 -8.37 16.81 -9.71
C PHE A 93 -7.72 15.43 -9.55
N ALA A 94 -7.28 14.79 -10.63
CA ALA A 94 -6.49 13.56 -10.53
C ALA A 94 -5.14 13.80 -9.84
N VAL A 95 -4.45 14.90 -10.17
CA VAL A 95 -3.18 15.27 -9.51
C VAL A 95 -3.42 15.54 -8.02
N LEU A 96 -4.49 16.25 -7.64
CA LEU A 96 -4.86 16.46 -6.24
C LEU A 96 -5.17 15.14 -5.53
N GLY A 97 -5.86 14.19 -6.20
CA GLY A 97 -6.03 12.82 -5.74
C GLY A 97 -4.70 12.13 -5.41
N GLY A 98 -3.73 12.19 -6.34
CA GLY A 98 -2.40 11.61 -6.14
C GLY A 98 -1.56 12.32 -5.07
N LEU A 99 -1.66 13.65 -4.96
CA LEU A 99 -0.99 14.44 -3.92
C LEU A 99 -1.56 14.16 -2.53
N CYS A 100 -2.88 14.02 -2.42
CA CYS A 100 -3.51 13.63 -1.17
C CYS A 100 -3.10 12.21 -0.78
N TRP A 101 -3.11 11.27 -1.73
CA TRP A 101 -2.58 9.93 -1.51
C TRP A 101 -1.14 9.98 -0.98
N TYR A 102 -0.27 10.76 -1.61
CA TYR A 102 1.13 10.90 -1.20
C TYR A 102 1.26 11.48 0.21
N SER A 103 0.43 12.47 0.54
CA SER A 103 0.36 13.07 1.87
C SER A 103 -0.06 12.02 2.90
N CYS A 104 -1.08 11.21 2.59
CA CYS A 104 -1.48 10.07 3.42
C CYS A 104 -0.33 9.08 3.59
N TYR A 105 0.34 8.72 2.50
CA TYR A 105 1.47 7.79 2.50
C TYR A 105 2.61 8.26 3.40
N LYS A 106 2.90 9.57 3.43
CA LYS A 106 3.94 10.15 4.31
C LYS A 106 3.50 10.30 5.75
N LEU A 107 2.21 10.52 6.03
CA LEU A 107 1.69 10.64 7.38
C LEU A 107 1.44 9.28 8.06
N ARG A 108 1.31 8.20 7.27
CA ARG A 108 1.17 6.81 7.74
C ARG A 108 2.09 6.47 8.93
N PRO A 109 3.43 6.60 8.87
CA PRO A 109 4.31 6.25 9.99
C PRO A 109 4.00 7.01 11.28
N VAL A 110 3.76 8.33 11.19
CA VAL A 110 3.43 9.17 12.36
C VAL A 110 2.12 8.69 13.00
N PHE A 111 1.10 8.44 12.18
CA PHE A 111 -0.17 7.93 12.68
C PHE A 111 -0.05 6.51 13.25
N TRP A 112 0.80 5.66 12.67
CA TRP A 112 1.02 4.30 13.16
C TRP A 112 1.71 4.30 14.52
N GLU A 113 2.78 5.07 14.68
CA GLU A 113 3.48 5.20 15.96
C GLU A 113 2.56 5.79 17.02
N THR A 114 1.81 6.84 16.67
CA THR A 114 0.86 7.48 17.60
C THR A 114 -0.27 6.54 18.00
N ALA A 115 -0.88 5.84 17.04
CA ALA A 115 -1.94 4.87 17.32
C ALA A 115 -1.41 3.69 18.13
N HIS A 116 -0.24 3.17 17.79
CA HIS A 116 0.38 2.07 18.53
C HIS A 116 0.70 2.49 19.97
N ALA A 117 1.30 3.66 20.18
CA ALA A 117 1.59 4.18 21.51
C ALA A 117 0.30 4.39 22.33
N ALA A 118 -0.74 4.98 21.72
CA ALA A 118 -2.02 5.19 22.37
C ALA A 118 -2.68 3.86 22.77
N LEU A 119 -2.71 2.89 21.85
CA LEU A 119 -3.25 1.55 22.13
C LEU A 119 -2.43 0.83 23.19
N TYR A 120 -1.10 0.93 23.15
CA TYR A 120 -0.22 0.34 24.15
C TYR A 120 -0.55 0.88 25.54
N VAL A 121 -0.71 2.19 25.70
CA VAL A 121 -1.12 2.80 26.98
C VAL A 121 -2.51 2.31 27.42
N ILE A 122 -3.47 2.21 26.50
CA ILE A 122 -4.83 1.74 26.79
C ILE A 122 -4.81 0.28 27.26
N PHE A 123 -4.08 -0.60 26.58
CA PHE A 123 -3.98 -2.02 26.92
C PHE A 123 -3.02 -2.33 28.07
N PHE A 124 -2.14 -1.39 28.44
CA PHE A 124 -1.26 -1.51 29.61
C PHE A 124 -2.06 -1.52 30.92
N ILE A 125 -3.14 -0.74 31.01
CA ILE A 125 -3.97 -0.65 32.23
C ILE A 125 -4.60 -2.02 32.59
N PRO A 126 -5.28 -2.73 31.66
CA PRO A 126 -5.74 -4.10 31.90
C PRO A 126 -4.62 -5.07 32.30
N ARG A 127 -3.45 -4.97 31.67
CA ARG A 127 -2.28 -5.84 31.98
C ARG A 127 -1.77 -5.67 33.41
N LEU A 128 -1.85 -4.46 33.97
CA LEU A 128 -1.49 -4.23 35.36
C LEU A 128 -2.48 -4.86 36.34
N TYR A 129 -3.76 -4.99 35.95
CA TYR A 129 -4.83 -5.48 36.81
C TYR A 129 -4.98 -7.01 36.74
N VAL A 130 -4.78 -7.61 35.57
CA VAL A 130 -4.85 -9.06 35.35
C VAL A 130 -3.45 -9.64 35.46
N ARG A 131 -3.03 -9.95 36.69
CA ARG A 131 -1.73 -10.55 36.96
C ARG A 131 -1.76 -12.04 36.57
N SER A 132 -1.13 -12.37 35.43
CA SER A 132 -0.63 -13.71 35.09
C SER A 132 -1.64 -14.77 34.61
N GLU A 133 -2.24 -14.57 33.43
CA GLU A 133 -2.67 -15.69 32.58
C GLU A 133 -2.17 -15.44 31.15
N GLU A 134 -1.30 -16.32 30.65
CA GLU A 134 -0.66 -16.26 29.32
C GLU A 134 -1.69 -16.08 28.18
N GLN A 135 -2.88 -16.66 28.33
CA GLN A 135 -3.99 -16.55 27.39
C GLN A 135 -4.52 -15.11 27.22
N TRP A 136 -4.45 -14.26 28.25
CA TRP A 136 -4.87 -12.86 28.13
C TRP A 136 -3.85 -12.03 27.37
N ASP A 137 -2.57 -12.34 27.45
CA ASP A 137 -1.53 -11.61 26.72
C ASP A 137 -1.62 -11.87 25.21
N GLU A 138 -1.90 -13.11 24.81
CA GLU A 138 -2.20 -13.44 23.41
C GLU A 138 -3.47 -12.72 22.92
N ALA A 139 -4.55 -12.77 23.70
CA ALA A 139 -5.80 -12.09 23.33
C ALA A 139 -5.63 -10.57 23.19
N LEU A 140 -4.87 -9.94 24.10
CA LEU A 140 -4.60 -8.50 24.08
C LEU A 140 -3.72 -8.09 22.89
N THR A 141 -2.72 -8.89 22.53
CA THR A 141 -1.85 -8.62 21.36
C THR A 141 -2.62 -8.75 20.05
N VAL A 142 -3.48 -9.76 19.92
CA VAL A 142 -4.39 -9.90 18.77
C VAL A 142 -5.35 -8.71 18.71
N ALA A 143 -5.98 -8.33 19.82
CA ALA A 143 -6.89 -7.19 19.90
C ALA A 143 -6.20 -5.87 19.52
N GLN A 144 -4.96 -5.66 19.98
CA GLN A 144 -4.14 -4.49 19.63
C GLN A 144 -3.88 -4.44 18.12
N THR A 145 -3.55 -5.58 17.49
CA THR A 145 -3.27 -5.66 16.06
C THR A 145 -4.53 -5.39 15.23
N VAL A 146 -5.66 -6.00 15.61
CA VAL A 146 -6.97 -5.79 14.98
C VAL A 146 -7.38 -4.33 15.08
N LEU A 147 -7.30 -3.74 16.27
CA LEU A 147 -7.69 -2.35 16.48
C LEU A 147 -6.76 -1.38 15.74
N SER A 148 -5.46 -1.65 15.69
CA SER A 148 -4.51 -0.88 14.88
C SER A 148 -4.88 -0.89 13.39
N SER A 149 -5.30 -2.04 12.85
CA SER A 149 -5.79 -2.16 11.47
C SER A 149 -7.03 -1.31 11.20
N PHE A 150 -8.01 -1.32 12.13
CA PHE A 150 -9.21 -0.47 12.01
C PHE A 150 -8.90 1.03 12.13
N ILE A 151 -7.98 1.42 13.02
CA ILE A 151 -7.54 2.82 13.11
C ILE A 151 -6.85 3.25 11.81
N ARG A 152 -5.98 2.40 11.25
CA ARG A 152 -5.31 2.67 9.97
C ARG A 152 -6.30 2.88 8.83
N THR A 153 -7.27 1.99 8.68
CA THR A 153 -8.30 2.10 7.63
C THR A 153 -9.20 3.32 7.84
N SER A 154 -9.60 3.60 9.08
CA SER A 154 -10.34 4.81 9.47
C SER A 154 -9.62 6.10 9.04
N ILE A 155 -8.32 6.23 9.33
CA ILE A 155 -7.53 7.42 8.95
C ILE A 155 -7.47 7.59 7.42
N VAL A 156 -7.24 6.49 6.69
CA VAL A 156 -7.18 6.53 5.22
C VAL A 156 -8.51 6.99 4.62
N GLU A 157 -9.64 6.45 5.09
CA GLU A 157 -10.96 6.86 4.59
C GLU A 157 -11.33 8.29 5.02
N ALA A 158 -10.92 8.73 6.21
CA ALA A 158 -11.15 10.11 6.67
C ALA A 158 -10.39 11.13 5.81
N LEU A 159 -9.12 10.85 5.48
CA LEU A 159 -8.34 11.70 4.59
C LEU A 159 -8.90 11.72 3.16
N ARG A 160 -9.48 10.61 2.71
CA ARG A 160 -10.18 10.54 1.43
C ARG A 160 -11.41 11.45 1.39
N ILE A 161 -12.22 11.46 2.45
CA ILE A 161 -13.35 12.42 2.59
C ILE A 161 -12.84 13.86 2.54
N LEU A 162 -11.80 14.17 3.32
CA LEU A 162 -11.23 15.51 3.37
C LEU A 162 -10.73 15.98 2.00
N ASN A 163 -10.12 15.08 1.22
CA ASN A 163 -9.71 15.38 -0.15
C ASN A 163 -10.88 15.69 -1.08
N LEU A 164 -11.94 14.88 -1.00
CA LEU A 164 -13.16 15.09 -1.77
C LEU A 164 -13.77 16.44 -1.45
N GLU A 165 -13.88 16.81 -0.17
CA GLU A 165 -14.35 18.12 0.27
C GLU A 165 -13.50 19.27 -0.30
N ILE A 166 -12.17 19.18 -0.21
CA ILE A 166 -11.28 20.21 -0.78
C ILE A 166 -11.50 20.36 -2.28
N CYS A 167 -11.63 19.25 -3.01
CA CYS A 167 -11.82 19.31 -4.46
C CYS A 167 -13.20 19.84 -4.85
N VAL A 168 -14.25 19.54 -4.08
CA VAL A 168 -15.57 20.14 -4.26
C VAL A 168 -15.50 21.65 -4.04
N LEU A 169 -14.80 22.11 -2.99
CA LEU A 169 -14.59 23.55 -2.74
C LEU A 169 -13.83 24.23 -3.88
N VAL A 170 -12.81 23.59 -4.44
CA VAL A 170 -12.06 24.12 -5.60
C VAL A 170 -12.96 24.21 -6.83
N MET A 171 -13.76 23.17 -7.12
CA MET A 171 -14.74 23.21 -8.20
C MET A 171 -15.71 24.38 -8.03
N ILE A 172 -16.18 24.60 -6.80
CA ILE A 172 -17.09 25.70 -6.50
C ILE A 172 -16.43 27.06 -6.72
N ALA A 173 -15.20 27.23 -6.25
CA ALA A 173 -14.45 28.47 -6.46
C ALA A 173 -14.24 28.77 -7.94
N LEU A 174 -13.97 27.74 -8.77
CA LEU A 174 -13.81 27.88 -10.21
C LEU A 174 -15.11 28.25 -10.91
N ALA A 175 -16.23 27.62 -10.54
CA ALA A 175 -17.54 27.95 -11.09
C ALA A 175 -17.95 29.38 -10.73
N TRP A 176 -17.70 29.81 -9.48
CA TRP A 176 -17.99 31.17 -9.03
C TRP A 176 -17.12 32.22 -9.72
N TYR A 177 -15.86 31.89 -10.02
CA TYR A 177 -14.99 32.77 -10.81
C TYR A 177 -15.47 32.91 -12.26
N ALA A 178 -16.05 31.85 -12.83
CA ALA A 178 -16.53 31.84 -14.21
C ALA A 178 -17.86 32.63 -14.39
N GLU A 179 -18.66 32.79 -13.34
CA GLU A 179 -19.99 33.41 -13.40
C GLU A 179 -20.06 34.72 -12.58
N SER A 180 -20.15 35.86 -13.27
CA SER A 180 -20.53 37.17 -12.68
C SER A 180 -22.06 37.28 -12.50
N PRO A 181 -22.58 38.04 -11.51
CA PRO A 181 -23.92 37.83 -10.95
C PRO A 181 -25.02 38.36 -11.87
N ILE A 182 -25.79 37.47 -12.48
CA ILE A 182 -27.08 37.83 -13.10
C ILE A 182 -28.12 36.85 -12.60
N LEU A 183 -29.00 37.38 -11.74
CA LEU A 183 -30.07 36.69 -11.07
C LEU A 183 -31.31 36.68 -11.99
N SER A 184 -31.76 35.53 -12.48
CA SER A 184 -33.16 35.39 -12.90
C SER A 184 -33.64 33.95 -13.15
N ALA A 185 -34.56 33.55 -12.27
CA ALA A 185 -35.88 32.95 -12.55
C ALA A 185 -35.97 31.69 -13.41
N LEU A 186 -36.07 30.53 -12.75
CA LEU A 186 -36.79 29.35 -13.26
C LEU A 186 -37.45 28.55 -12.13
N SER A 187 -38.56 27.89 -12.48
CA SER A 187 -39.54 27.31 -11.55
C SER A 187 -39.38 25.79 -11.32
N SER A 188 -39.35 25.42 -10.04
CA SER A 188 -39.96 24.26 -9.37
C SER A 188 -40.06 22.88 -10.08
N ALA A 189 -39.11 22.01 -9.75
CA ALA A 189 -39.37 20.61 -9.39
C ALA A 189 -38.35 20.17 -8.32
N ARG A 190 -38.83 19.71 -7.16
CA ARG A 190 -37.99 19.26 -6.03
C ARG A 190 -37.59 17.79 -6.25
N GLN A 191 -36.74 17.54 -7.22
CA GLN A 191 -36.15 16.22 -7.45
C GLN A 191 -34.68 16.27 -7.02
N CYS A 192 -34.26 15.32 -6.17
CA CYS A 192 -32.88 15.25 -5.70
C CYS A 192 -32.06 14.51 -6.76
N TRP A 193 -31.15 15.23 -7.43
CA TRP A 193 -30.31 14.65 -8.46
C TRP A 193 -29.00 14.19 -7.82
N VAL A 194 -28.82 12.87 -7.76
CA VAL A 194 -27.58 12.19 -7.35
C VAL A 194 -27.27 11.12 -8.41
N ASP A 195 -27.17 11.59 -9.64
CA ASP A 195 -26.99 10.76 -10.82
C ASP A 195 -25.65 11.09 -11.49
N VAL A 196 -25.34 10.39 -12.57
CA VAL A 196 -24.21 10.62 -13.47
C VAL A 196 -24.15 12.07 -13.98
N ASP A 197 -25.30 12.75 -14.03
CA ASP A 197 -25.42 14.15 -14.46
C ASP A 197 -24.83 15.15 -13.47
N ASP A 198 -24.62 14.77 -12.20
CA ASP A 198 -24.00 15.63 -11.20
C ASP A 198 -22.48 15.74 -11.45
N PRO A 199 -21.88 16.93 -11.62
CA PRO A 199 -20.43 17.08 -11.82
C PRO A 199 -19.58 16.54 -10.67
N ARG A 200 -20.15 16.34 -9.47
CA ARG A 200 -19.47 15.65 -8.36
C ARG A 200 -19.18 14.18 -8.67
N PHE A 201 -19.93 13.55 -9.58
CA PHE A 201 -19.62 12.22 -10.10
C PHE A 201 -18.32 12.22 -10.91
N LEU A 202 -18.15 13.19 -11.82
CA LEU A 202 -16.90 13.34 -12.57
C LEU A 202 -15.73 13.60 -11.62
N LEU A 203 -15.92 14.47 -10.64
CA LEU A 203 -14.93 14.76 -9.62
C LEU A 203 -14.46 13.50 -8.89
N SER A 204 -15.41 12.66 -8.45
CA SER A 204 -15.10 11.45 -7.70
C SER A 204 -14.36 10.42 -8.54
N LEU A 205 -14.70 10.29 -9.83
CA LEU A 205 -13.98 9.44 -10.78
C LEU A 205 -12.53 9.90 -10.98
N TRP A 206 -12.29 11.19 -11.21
CA TRP A 206 -10.94 11.71 -11.44
C TRP A 206 -10.07 11.64 -10.19
N ILE A 207 -10.62 11.98 -9.01
CA ILE A 207 -9.92 11.84 -7.73
C ILE A 207 -9.63 10.37 -7.44
N GLY A 208 -10.61 9.50 -7.61
CA GLY A 208 -10.47 8.06 -7.40
C GLY A 208 -9.42 7.46 -8.31
N THR A 209 -9.39 7.86 -9.59
CA THR A 209 -8.38 7.45 -10.56
C THR A 209 -7.00 7.96 -10.17
N GLY A 210 -6.86 9.22 -9.78
CA GLY A 210 -5.58 9.79 -9.32
C GLY A 210 -5.03 9.09 -8.09
N TRP A 211 -5.89 8.78 -7.12
CA TRP A 211 -5.55 8.02 -5.92
C TRP A 211 -5.14 6.58 -6.26
N ALA A 212 -5.93 5.89 -7.08
CA ALA A 212 -5.66 4.53 -7.52
C ALA A 212 -4.36 4.42 -8.33
N ALA A 213 -4.09 5.39 -9.20
CA ALA A 213 -2.84 5.48 -9.95
C ALA A 213 -1.64 5.66 -9.01
N ALA A 214 -1.76 6.51 -7.99
CA ALA A 214 -0.70 6.72 -7.03
C ALA A 214 -0.41 5.46 -6.19
N GLU A 215 -1.43 4.76 -5.68
CA GLU A 215 -1.24 3.49 -4.98
C GLU A 215 -0.67 2.41 -5.92
N LEU A 216 -1.12 2.34 -7.18
CA LEU A 216 -0.59 1.43 -8.19
C LEU A 216 0.92 1.68 -8.43
N LEU A 217 1.32 2.93 -8.61
CA LEU A 217 2.72 3.30 -8.82
C LEU A 217 3.57 2.98 -7.59
N ALA A 218 3.11 3.32 -6.39
CA ALA A 218 3.83 3.08 -5.16
C ALA A 218 3.99 1.59 -4.84
N SER A 219 2.92 0.81 -5.01
CA SER A 219 2.94 -0.63 -4.79
C SER A 219 3.81 -1.34 -5.82
N THR A 220 3.90 -0.82 -7.04
CA THR A 220 4.83 -1.31 -8.07
C THR A 220 6.27 -0.95 -7.75
N TRP A 221 6.52 0.28 -7.32
CA TRP A 221 7.83 0.70 -6.85
C TRP A 221 8.34 -0.16 -5.68
N GLN A 222 7.46 -0.48 -4.73
CA GLN A 222 7.79 -1.39 -3.63
C GLN A 222 8.19 -2.77 -4.15
N LEU A 223 7.47 -3.31 -5.13
CA LEU A 223 7.83 -4.60 -5.73
C LEU A 223 9.17 -4.56 -6.47
N PHE A 224 9.48 -3.44 -7.14
CA PHE A 224 10.79 -3.27 -7.77
C PHE A 224 11.94 -3.22 -6.76
N LYS A 225 11.72 -2.72 -5.55
CA LYS A 225 12.72 -2.82 -4.46
C LYS A 225 13.01 -4.27 -4.08
N PHE A 226 12.07 -5.19 -4.31
CA PHE A 226 12.26 -6.60 -4.04
C PHE A 226 12.96 -7.37 -5.19
N VAL A 227 13.21 -6.74 -6.34
CA VAL A 227 13.94 -7.38 -7.47
C VAL A 227 15.32 -7.93 -7.07
N PRO A 228 16.11 -7.26 -6.21
CA PRO A 228 17.38 -7.80 -5.75
C PRO A 228 17.25 -9.11 -4.95
N LEU A 229 16.10 -9.39 -4.31
CA LEU A 229 15.83 -10.66 -3.60
C LEU A 229 15.83 -11.86 -4.55
N TYR A 230 15.58 -11.66 -5.86
CA TYR A 230 15.69 -12.74 -6.83
C TYR A 230 17.16 -13.15 -7.09
N ARG A 231 18.17 -12.41 -6.61
CA ARG A 231 19.58 -12.82 -6.71
C ARG A 231 19.96 -13.95 -5.77
N THR A 232 19.33 -14.01 -4.60
CA THR A 232 19.62 -15.06 -3.61
C THR A 232 19.00 -16.40 -4.00
N VAL A 233 18.23 -16.44 -5.09
CA VAL A 233 17.74 -17.67 -5.73
C VAL A 233 18.89 -18.47 -6.35
N GLU A 234 19.90 -17.79 -6.90
CA GLU A 234 21.07 -18.45 -7.53
C GLU A 234 22.06 -18.99 -6.48
N ARG A 235 21.91 -18.57 -5.21
CA ARG A 235 22.62 -19.09 -4.05
C ARG A 235 21.60 -19.56 -3.01
N PRO A 236 20.97 -20.73 -3.19
CA PRO A 236 20.26 -21.35 -2.08
C PRO A 236 21.33 -21.58 -1.01
N MET A 237 21.40 -20.70 0.00
CA MET A 237 22.11 -21.08 1.21
C MET A 237 21.51 -22.40 1.61
N LEU A 238 22.42 -23.33 1.81
CA LEU A 238 22.22 -24.69 2.26
C LEU A 238 20.85 -24.89 2.87
N ARG A 239 20.20 -25.93 2.36
CA ARG A 239 19.10 -26.66 2.95
C ARG A 239 19.52 -27.13 4.36
N LEU A 240 19.72 -26.19 5.26
CA LEU A 240 19.96 -26.37 6.68
C LEU A 240 18.56 -26.57 7.23
N ASP A 241 18.22 -27.83 7.51
CA ASP A 241 17.23 -28.08 8.54
C ASP A 241 17.70 -27.31 9.79
N GLU A 242 16.81 -26.55 10.43
CA GLU A 242 17.09 -25.82 11.68
C GLU A 242 17.77 -26.73 12.74
N GLU A 243 17.60 -28.05 12.62
CA GLU A 243 18.21 -29.09 13.44
C GLU A 243 19.76 -29.14 13.36
N ASP A 244 20.37 -28.79 12.22
CA ASP A 244 21.84 -28.81 12.06
C ASP A 244 22.51 -27.57 12.68
N ILE A 245 21.80 -26.43 12.74
CA ILE A 245 22.32 -25.22 13.40
C ILE A 245 22.21 -25.35 14.92
N LEU A 246 21.19 -26.04 15.42
CA LEU A 246 20.97 -26.26 16.86
C LEU A 246 21.89 -27.31 17.48
N THR A 247 22.40 -28.26 16.69
CA THR A 247 23.34 -29.28 17.18
C THR A 247 24.75 -28.74 17.37
N ASP A 248 25.16 -27.70 16.63
CA ASP A 248 26.47 -27.05 16.76
C ASP A 248 26.64 -26.26 18.08
N PHE A 249 25.55 -25.73 18.65
CA PHE A 249 25.59 -25.02 19.95
C PHE A 249 25.51 -25.93 21.18
N VAL A 250 25.19 -27.22 21.01
CA VAL A 250 24.96 -28.14 22.13
C VAL A 250 26.18 -29.03 22.43
N ASP A 251 27.16 -29.13 21.52
CA ASP A 251 28.31 -30.04 21.70
C ASP A 251 29.60 -29.36 22.23
N GLU A 252 29.49 -28.20 22.88
CA GLU A 252 30.57 -27.71 23.76
C GLU A 252 30.43 -28.32 25.17
N GLY A 253 30.79 -29.60 25.30
CA GLY A 253 31.32 -30.07 26.57
C GLY A 253 31.10 -31.53 26.92
N HIS A 254 31.85 -32.44 26.32
CA HIS A 254 32.31 -33.66 26.99
C HIS A 254 33.71 -34.07 26.46
N PRO A 255 34.75 -34.16 27.31
CA PRO A 255 36.05 -34.66 26.89
C PRO A 255 36.08 -36.19 27.03
N ALA A 256 36.29 -36.93 25.93
CA ALA A 256 36.64 -38.34 26.02
C ALA A 256 37.54 -38.79 24.87
N ASN A 257 38.69 -39.30 25.27
CA ASN A 257 39.67 -40.03 24.48
C ASN A 257 39.02 -41.08 23.56
N GLU A 258 39.40 -41.11 22.27
CA GLU A 258 39.92 -42.28 21.55
C GLU A 258 40.18 -41.94 20.07
N PRO A 259 41.35 -42.26 19.47
CA PRO A 259 41.59 -42.05 18.05
C PRO A 259 41.17 -43.29 17.25
N ASN A 260 40.01 -43.24 16.59
CA ASN A 260 39.65 -44.19 15.53
C ASN A 260 39.73 -43.51 14.15
N PRO A 261 40.61 -43.97 13.22
CA PRO A 261 40.79 -43.34 11.92
C PRO A 261 39.91 -44.03 10.88
N SER A 262 38.63 -43.67 10.82
CA SER A 262 37.80 -43.92 9.63
C SER A 262 36.48 -43.16 9.74
N ASN A 263 36.49 -41.87 9.37
CA ASN A 263 35.31 -41.10 8.91
C ASN A 263 35.74 -39.67 8.53
N SER A 264 36.72 -39.54 7.63
CA SER A 264 37.24 -38.26 7.14
C SER A 264 36.49 -37.75 5.91
N VAL A 265 35.16 -37.84 5.88
CA VAL A 265 34.33 -37.32 4.78
C VAL A 265 33.20 -36.39 5.25
N LEU A 266 32.86 -36.34 6.54
CA LEU A 266 31.74 -35.52 7.05
C LEU A 266 32.15 -34.17 7.67
N SER A 267 33.43 -33.98 8.03
CA SER A 267 33.89 -32.75 8.70
C SER A 267 34.32 -31.62 7.73
N LEU A 268 34.39 -31.90 6.43
CA LEU A 268 34.79 -30.91 5.40
C LEU A 268 33.63 -29.98 4.99
N SER A 269 32.38 -30.39 5.22
CA SER A 269 31.21 -29.57 4.87
C SER A 269 30.91 -28.46 5.87
N SER A 270 31.31 -28.60 7.15
CA SER A 270 30.95 -27.62 8.20
C SER A 270 31.85 -26.37 8.15
N GLY A 271 33.15 -26.54 7.87
CA GLY A 271 34.09 -25.41 7.72
C GLY A 271 33.85 -24.56 6.47
N GLU A 272 33.55 -25.18 5.32
CA GLU A 272 33.24 -24.44 4.08
C GLU A 272 31.97 -23.57 4.21
N VAL A 273 30.98 -24.04 4.98
CA VAL A 273 29.71 -23.32 5.19
C VAL A 273 29.90 -22.11 6.10
N SER A 274 30.71 -22.26 7.14
CA SER A 274 31.06 -21.14 8.04
C SER A 274 31.86 -20.07 7.30
N ASP A 275 32.85 -20.48 6.49
CA ASP A 275 33.70 -19.58 5.70
C ASP A 275 32.90 -18.84 4.60
N GLU A 276 31.89 -19.49 4.00
CA GLU A 276 31.02 -18.87 2.99
C GLU A 276 29.98 -17.91 3.60
N LEU A 277 29.49 -18.21 4.82
CA LEU A 277 28.62 -17.32 5.60
C LEU A 277 29.38 -16.09 6.14
N GLU A 278 30.67 -16.24 6.47
CA GLU A 278 31.52 -15.14 6.92
C GLU A 278 31.93 -14.20 5.76
N GLN A 279 31.95 -14.70 4.51
CA GLN A 279 32.16 -13.90 3.30
C GLN A 279 30.89 -13.17 2.81
N LEU A 280 29.74 -13.47 3.39
CA LEU A 280 28.46 -12.89 3.03
C LEU A 280 28.36 -11.46 3.58
N SER A 281 28.27 -10.48 2.67
CA SER A 281 28.15 -9.07 3.07
C SER A 281 26.90 -8.83 3.92
N LEU A 282 26.97 -7.93 4.91
CA LEU A 282 25.84 -7.56 5.77
C LEU A 282 24.58 -7.20 4.96
N ASP A 283 24.76 -6.53 3.80
CA ASP A 283 23.67 -6.16 2.90
C ASP A 283 22.99 -7.38 2.26
N GLU A 284 23.74 -8.44 1.97
CA GLU A 284 23.21 -9.68 1.40
C GLU A 284 22.51 -10.53 2.49
N LEU A 285 23.00 -10.51 3.74
CA LEU A 285 22.32 -11.08 4.91
C LEU A 285 20.98 -10.37 5.19
N ILE A 286 20.96 -9.03 5.16
CA ILE A 286 19.73 -8.24 5.32
C ILE A 286 18.74 -8.60 4.21
N LEU A 287 19.20 -8.68 2.97
CA LEU A 287 18.37 -8.98 1.82
C LEU A 287 17.82 -10.42 1.85
N MET A 288 18.59 -11.39 2.33
CA MET A 288 18.11 -12.76 2.54
C MET A 288 17.05 -12.83 3.62
N ARG A 289 17.24 -12.13 4.74
CA ARG A 289 16.23 -12.03 5.80
C ARG A 289 14.95 -11.38 5.29
N GLU A 290 15.05 -10.28 4.54
CA GLU A 290 13.89 -9.64 3.93
C GLU A 290 13.15 -10.58 2.96
N LYS A 291 13.88 -11.43 2.23
CA LYS A 291 13.29 -12.46 1.36
C LYS A 291 12.51 -13.49 2.16
N THR A 292 13.13 -14.09 3.17
CA THR A 292 12.49 -15.16 3.95
C THR A 292 11.25 -14.65 4.70
N GLU A 293 11.32 -13.44 5.28
CA GLU A 293 10.17 -12.79 5.90
C GLU A 293 9.04 -12.54 4.88
N PHE A 294 9.37 -12.15 3.64
CA PHE A 294 8.37 -11.93 2.60
C PHE A 294 7.73 -13.23 2.08
N GLU A 295 8.53 -14.27 1.84
CA GLU A 295 8.04 -15.59 1.41
C GLU A 295 7.17 -16.24 2.49
N GLN A 296 7.54 -16.07 3.76
CA GLN A 296 6.73 -16.50 4.90
C GLN A 296 5.39 -15.75 4.96
N GLN A 297 5.39 -14.43 4.70
CA GLN A 297 4.14 -13.67 4.61
C GLN A 297 3.28 -14.13 3.44
N LEU A 298 3.90 -14.43 2.30
CA LEU A 298 3.20 -14.83 1.09
C LEU A 298 2.62 -16.25 1.15
N GLY A 299 3.20 -17.11 1.99
CA GLY A 299 2.87 -18.53 2.08
C GLY A 299 3.37 -19.36 0.89
N ASP A 300 4.19 -18.77 0.02
CA ASP A 300 4.80 -19.42 -1.15
C ASP A 300 6.12 -18.72 -1.51
N TYR A 301 6.99 -19.44 -2.21
CA TYR A 301 8.25 -18.89 -2.70
C TYR A 301 7.98 -17.82 -3.77
N LEU A 302 8.77 -16.74 -3.75
CA LEU A 302 8.67 -15.65 -4.72
C LEU A 302 8.80 -16.13 -6.17
N GLU A 303 9.55 -17.21 -6.38
CA GLU A 303 9.81 -17.85 -7.66
C GLU A 303 8.56 -18.48 -8.28
N ASN A 304 7.64 -18.95 -7.43
CA ASN A 304 6.43 -19.64 -7.87
C ASN A 304 5.30 -18.68 -8.24
N VAL A 305 5.42 -17.40 -7.88
CA VAL A 305 4.36 -16.40 -8.09
C VAL A 305 4.20 -16.10 -9.58
N PRO A 306 3.09 -16.53 -10.21
CA PRO A 306 2.92 -16.27 -11.63
C PRO A 306 2.73 -14.77 -11.88
N PRO A 307 3.26 -14.20 -12.97
CA PRO A 307 3.05 -12.80 -13.33
C PRO A 307 1.57 -12.41 -13.46
N ALA A 308 0.72 -13.38 -13.80
CA ALA A 308 -0.74 -13.21 -13.86
C ALA A 308 -1.34 -12.86 -12.48
N ILE A 309 -0.81 -13.42 -11.40
CA ILE A 309 -1.29 -13.12 -10.03
C ILE A 309 -0.87 -11.72 -9.62
N ILE A 310 0.35 -11.31 -9.95
CA ILE A 310 0.83 -9.94 -9.73
C ILE A 310 -0.08 -8.94 -10.47
N THR A 311 -0.46 -9.27 -11.70
CA THR A 311 -1.40 -8.47 -12.50
C THR A 311 -2.76 -8.34 -11.82
N LEU A 312 -3.32 -9.45 -11.34
CA LEU A 312 -4.59 -9.47 -10.61
C LEU A 312 -4.51 -8.63 -9.33
N TRP A 313 -3.39 -8.71 -8.60
CA TRP A 313 -3.18 -7.92 -7.38
C TRP A 313 -3.12 -6.41 -7.66
N ARG A 314 -2.52 -6.00 -8.79
CA ARG A 314 -2.55 -4.59 -9.24
C ARG A 314 -3.96 -4.13 -9.59
N MET A 315 -4.71 -4.96 -10.31
CA MET A 315 -6.09 -4.64 -10.69
C MET A 315 -6.99 -4.56 -9.47
N ASP A 316 -6.85 -5.48 -8.52
CA ASP A 316 -7.56 -5.47 -7.23
C ASP A 316 -7.37 -4.14 -6.49
N THR A 317 -6.12 -3.69 -6.36
CA THR A 317 -5.79 -2.39 -5.73
C THR A 317 -6.53 -1.23 -6.40
N VAL A 318 -6.55 -1.19 -7.73
CA VAL A 318 -7.26 -0.14 -8.48
C VAL A 318 -8.76 -0.19 -8.23
N LEU A 319 -9.37 -1.38 -8.31
CA LEU A 319 -10.81 -1.56 -8.11
C LEU A 319 -11.23 -1.16 -6.70
N TRP A 320 -10.46 -1.57 -5.68
CA TRP A 320 -10.74 -1.22 -4.30
C TRP A 320 -10.76 0.29 -4.09
N HIS A 321 -9.73 0.99 -4.57
CA HIS A 321 -9.62 2.44 -4.42
C HIS A 321 -10.68 3.20 -5.23
N LEU A 322 -10.96 2.77 -6.47
CA LEU A 322 -11.98 3.41 -7.28
C LEU A 322 -13.38 3.22 -6.67
N GLY A 323 -13.74 1.98 -6.31
CA GLY A 323 -15.06 1.66 -5.76
C GLY A 323 -15.33 2.31 -4.41
N SER A 324 -14.37 2.29 -3.49
CA SER A 324 -14.50 3.00 -2.20
C SER A 324 -14.62 4.52 -2.38
N THR A 325 -13.89 5.12 -3.33
CA THR A 325 -14.02 6.55 -3.63
C THR A 325 -15.39 6.90 -4.20
N LEU A 326 -15.93 6.06 -5.10
CA LEU A 326 -17.26 6.25 -5.67
C LEU A 326 -18.37 6.16 -4.62
N LEU A 327 -18.30 5.17 -3.73
CA LEU A 327 -19.29 5.00 -2.65
C LEU A 327 -19.26 6.14 -1.63
N ILE A 328 -18.07 6.51 -1.17
CA ILE A 328 -17.93 7.57 -0.16
C ILE A 328 -18.31 8.94 -0.73
N SER A 329 -17.98 9.20 -2.01
CA SER A 329 -18.36 10.44 -2.68
C SER A 329 -19.85 10.54 -2.96
N ALA A 330 -20.53 9.44 -3.30
CA ALA A 330 -21.99 9.41 -3.42
C ALA A 330 -22.65 9.76 -2.08
N SER A 331 -22.21 9.11 -0.99
CA SER A 331 -22.71 9.40 0.35
C SER A 331 -22.40 10.83 0.81
N LEU A 332 -21.24 11.36 0.45
CA LEU A 332 -20.86 12.75 0.74
C LEU A 332 -21.75 13.73 -0.02
N THR A 333 -22.00 13.43 -1.30
CA THR A 333 -22.87 14.21 -2.18
C THR A 333 -24.29 14.29 -1.64
N GLU A 334 -24.85 13.17 -1.20
CA GLU A 334 -26.16 13.13 -0.52
C GLU A 334 -26.15 13.94 0.79
N ALA A 335 -25.07 13.86 1.57
CA ALA A 335 -24.95 14.54 2.86
C ALA A 335 -24.80 16.08 2.73
N GLN A 336 -24.05 16.52 1.72
CA GLN A 336 -23.91 17.93 1.31
C GLN A 336 -25.24 18.52 0.85
N GLY A 337 -26.19 17.65 0.45
CA GLY A 337 -27.53 18.00 0.05
C GLY A 337 -27.71 17.95 -1.46
N CYS A 338 -28.98 17.97 -1.85
CA CYS A 338 -29.39 17.94 -3.25
C CYS A 338 -29.06 19.28 -3.91
N SER A 339 -28.56 19.21 -5.14
CA SER A 339 -28.76 20.23 -6.15
C SER A 339 -30.27 20.34 -6.40
N SER A 340 -30.92 21.34 -5.79
CA SER A 340 -32.36 21.55 -5.91
C SER A 340 -32.63 22.94 -6.45
N LEU A 341 -33.34 23.00 -7.59
CA LEU A 341 -33.90 24.23 -8.15
C LEU A 341 -35.17 24.72 -7.41
N SER A 342 -35.37 24.35 -6.14
CA SER A 342 -36.57 24.71 -5.37
C SER A 342 -36.42 26.08 -4.69
N MET A 343 -36.82 27.15 -5.38
CA MET A 343 -37.05 28.47 -4.75
C MET A 343 -38.48 28.57 -4.17
N SER A 344 -38.70 28.02 -2.99
CA SER A 344 -39.76 28.52 -2.10
C SER A 344 -39.10 29.47 -1.10
N GLU A 345 -39.43 30.75 -1.18
CA GLU A 345 -39.12 31.86 -0.26
C GLU A 345 -37.78 31.77 0.52
N GLY A 346 -36.76 32.48 0.03
CA GLY A 346 -35.59 32.86 0.84
C GLY A 346 -34.53 31.78 1.09
N GLY A 347 -34.68 30.58 0.54
CA GLY A 347 -33.68 29.51 0.62
C GLY A 347 -32.53 29.71 -0.36
N VAL A 348 -31.55 30.55 0.00
CA VAL A 348 -30.20 30.54 -0.59
C VAL A 348 -29.68 29.10 -0.66
N TYR A 349 -29.02 28.72 -1.76
CA TYR A 349 -28.31 27.44 -1.90
C TYR A 349 -27.67 27.03 -0.58
N ARG A 350 -28.13 25.92 -0.01
CA ARG A 350 -27.45 25.28 1.13
C ARG A 350 -26.64 24.12 0.60
N PHE A 351 -25.64 24.42 -0.24
CA PHE A 351 -24.45 23.58 -0.24
C PHE A 351 -23.86 23.71 1.15
N ILE A 352 -23.85 22.62 1.92
CA ILE A 352 -23.26 22.61 3.26
C ILE A 352 -21.82 22.12 3.09
N PRO A 353 -20.82 23.02 2.97
CA PRO A 353 -19.43 22.60 3.01
C PRO A 353 -19.20 21.89 4.34
N PHE A 354 -18.54 20.74 4.31
CA PHE A 354 -18.36 19.90 5.50
C PHE A 354 -19.69 19.49 6.15
N PRO A 355 -20.48 18.61 5.50
CA PRO A 355 -21.68 18.08 6.12
C PRO A 355 -21.32 17.34 7.41
N ALA A 356 -22.24 17.32 8.38
CA ALA A 356 -22.04 16.62 9.63
C ALA A 356 -21.66 15.15 9.36
N LEU A 357 -20.56 14.68 9.98
CA LEU A 357 -20.05 13.32 9.78
C LEU A 357 -21.13 12.24 10.01
N ALA A 358 -22.09 12.50 10.89
CA ALA A 358 -23.24 11.61 11.14
C ALA A 358 -24.03 11.26 9.86
N LYS A 359 -24.09 12.15 8.86
CA LYS A 359 -24.80 11.90 7.60
C LYS A 359 -24.04 10.99 6.63
N VAL A 360 -22.71 11.03 6.67
CA VAL A 360 -21.80 10.16 5.88
C VAL A 360 -21.38 8.92 6.67
N GLY A 361 -21.65 8.93 7.98
CA GLY A 361 -21.05 8.04 8.97
C GLY A 361 -21.37 6.57 8.71
N ILE A 362 -22.57 6.25 8.22
CA ILE A 362 -22.94 4.87 7.90
C ILE A 362 -22.04 4.31 6.79
N THR A 363 -21.97 5.00 5.65
CA THR A 363 -21.13 4.58 4.51
C THR A 363 -19.65 4.55 4.92
N TYR A 364 -19.21 5.56 5.66
CA TYR A 364 -17.86 5.62 6.21
C TYR A 364 -17.52 4.39 7.06
N TRP A 365 -18.33 4.07 8.07
CA TRP A 365 -18.07 2.94 8.96
C TRP A 365 -18.21 1.60 8.24
N ILE A 366 -19.13 1.47 7.28
CA ILE A 366 -19.22 0.27 6.45
C ILE A 366 -17.93 0.06 5.64
N LEU A 367 -17.39 1.11 5.02
CA LEU A 367 -16.14 1.02 4.26
C LEU A 367 -14.95 0.70 5.18
N VAL A 368 -14.85 1.34 6.35
CA VAL A 368 -13.84 1.03 7.36
C VAL A 368 -13.95 -0.43 7.82
N LEU A 369 -15.17 -0.93 8.03
CA LEU A 369 -15.40 -2.32 8.42
C LEU A 369 -15.00 -3.30 7.31
N ILE A 370 -15.47 -3.07 6.07
CA ILE A 370 -15.16 -3.93 4.92
C ILE A 370 -13.64 -3.95 4.67
N HIS A 371 -12.98 -2.79 4.68
CA HIS A 371 -11.53 -2.69 4.46
C HIS A 371 -10.73 -3.27 5.64
N GLY A 372 -11.15 -3.00 6.88
CA GLY A 372 -10.50 -3.54 8.07
C GLY A 372 -10.60 -5.06 8.15
N ILE A 373 -11.80 -5.61 7.95
CA ILE A 373 -12.03 -7.06 7.88
C ILE A 373 -11.26 -7.66 6.71
N GLY A 374 -11.32 -7.04 5.53
CA GLY A 374 -10.57 -7.49 4.35
C GLY A 374 -9.06 -7.55 4.62
N THR A 375 -8.50 -6.53 5.27
CA THR A 375 -7.07 -6.50 5.63
C THR A 375 -6.71 -7.59 6.64
N ILE A 376 -7.56 -7.82 7.64
CA ILE A 376 -7.35 -8.86 8.66
C ILE A 376 -7.44 -10.26 8.03
N ILE A 377 -8.45 -10.50 7.19
CA ILE A 377 -8.60 -11.75 6.43
C ILE A 377 -7.38 -11.93 5.54
N TRP A 378 -6.93 -10.89 4.84
CA TRP A 378 -5.74 -10.94 3.99
C TRP A 378 -4.51 -11.37 4.80
N MET A 379 -4.23 -10.73 5.94
CA MET A 379 -3.09 -11.07 6.80
C MET A 379 -3.15 -12.50 7.34
N MET A 380 -4.35 -13.03 7.65
CA MET A 380 -4.50 -14.39 8.17
C MET A 380 -4.55 -15.47 7.08
N ALA A 381 -5.14 -15.16 5.93
CA ALA A 381 -5.38 -16.10 4.85
C ALA A 381 -4.18 -16.23 3.93
N LEU A 382 -3.38 -15.17 3.75
CA LEU A 382 -2.25 -15.18 2.82
C LEU A 382 -1.25 -16.31 3.12
N PRO A 383 -0.79 -16.51 4.38
CA PRO A 383 0.17 -17.56 4.69
C PRO A 383 -0.39 -18.99 4.58
N ARG A 384 -1.73 -19.14 4.58
CA ARG A 384 -2.40 -20.46 4.69
C ARG A 384 -3.03 -20.94 3.38
N ILE A 385 -3.61 -20.03 2.62
CA ILE A 385 -4.44 -20.32 1.44
C ILE A 385 -3.69 -19.91 0.14
N GLY A 386 -2.61 -19.14 0.28
CA GLY A 386 -1.78 -18.65 -0.81
C GLY A 386 -2.33 -17.41 -1.50
N LEU A 387 -1.44 -16.72 -2.22
CA LEU A 387 -1.70 -15.42 -2.85
C LEU A 387 -2.86 -15.43 -3.86
N THR A 388 -2.99 -16.48 -4.67
CA THR A 388 -3.97 -16.55 -5.77
C THR A 388 -5.41 -16.44 -5.27
N THR A 389 -5.79 -17.27 -4.31
CA THR A 389 -7.15 -17.32 -3.77
C THR A 389 -7.50 -16.01 -3.08
N VAL A 390 -6.58 -15.51 -2.24
CA VAL A 390 -6.78 -14.26 -1.50
C VAL A 390 -6.95 -13.08 -2.47
N THR A 391 -6.09 -12.97 -3.47
CA THR A 391 -6.16 -11.90 -4.48
C THR A 391 -7.45 -11.96 -5.29
N TYR A 392 -7.90 -13.15 -5.69
CA TYR A 392 -9.15 -13.31 -6.44
C TYR A 392 -10.37 -12.90 -5.61
N THR A 393 -10.43 -13.33 -4.34
CA THR A 393 -11.52 -12.95 -3.44
C THR A 393 -11.55 -11.45 -3.17
N SER A 394 -10.38 -10.83 -2.97
CA SER A 394 -10.25 -9.38 -2.81
C SER A 394 -10.74 -8.65 -4.06
N MET A 395 -10.32 -9.09 -5.24
CA MET A 395 -10.73 -8.51 -6.52
C MET A 395 -12.25 -8.57 -6.72
N LEU A 396 -12.91 -9.67 -6.35
CA LEU A 396 -14.37 -9.79 -6.42
C LEU A 396 -15.05 -8.75 -5.51
N VAL A 397 -14.54 -8.55 -4.29
CA VAL A 397 -15.05 -7.50 -3.41
C VAL A 397 -14.78 -6.12 -4.00
N GLY A 398 -13.62 -5.88 -4.61
CA GLY A 398 -13.31 -4.65 -5.35
C GLY A 398 -14.32 -4.39 -6.49
N LEU A 399 -14.67 -5.40 -7.28
CA LEU A 399 -15.69 -5.30 -8.33
C LEU A 399 -17.08 -5.00 -7.76
N ILE A 400 -17.45 -5.62 -6.63
CA ILE A 400 -18.70 -5.32 -5.92
C ILE A 400 -18.71 -3.86 -5.47
N LEU A 401 -17.60 -3.34 -4.92
CA LEU A 401 -17.50 -1.94 -4.50
C LEU A 401 -17.62 -0.97 -5.67
N VAL A 402 -16.96 -1.25 -6.81
CA VAL A 402 -17.09 -0.43 -8.02
C VAL A 402 -18.51 -0.47 -8.56
N SER A 403 -19.12 -1.66 -8.64
CA SER A 403 -20.49 -1.83 -9.13
C SER A 403 -21.51 -1.16 -8.21
N ALA A 404 -21.34 -1.29 -6.89
CA ALA A 404 -22.18 -0.61 -5.90
C ALA A 404 -22.00 0.92 -5.95
N GLY A 405 -20.76 1.39 -6.15
CA GLY A 405 -20.46 2.80 -6.37
C GLY A 405 -21.16 3.34 -7.62
N LEU A 406 -20.94 2.72 -8.77
CA LEU A 406 -21.58 3.09 -10.03
C LEU A 406 -23.11 2.98 -9.97
N GLY A 407 -23.65 1.95 -9.34
CA GLY A 407 -25.08 1.77 -9.14
C GLY A 407 -25.68 2.85 -8.23
N ARG A 408 -24.95 3.31 -7.22
CA ARG A 408 -25.39 4.43 -6.36
C ARG A 408 -25.42 5.76 -7.11
N TRP A 409 -24.61 5.90 -8.15
CA TRP A 409 -24.63 7.03 -9.08
C TRP A 409 -25.60 6.80 -10.27
N ASN A 410 -26.41 5.73 -10.27
CA ASN A 410 -27.27 5.32 -11.39
C ASN A 410 -26.55 5.17 -12.74
N ALA A 411 -25.24 4.91 -12.74
CA ALA A 411 -24.48 4.67 -13.97
C ALA A 411 -24.73 3.28 -14.59
N LEU A 412 -25.36 2.37 -13.83
CA LEU A 412 -25.71 1.01 -14.23
C LEU A 412 -27.25 0.93 -14.41
N VAL A 413 -27.75 1.38 -15.56
CA VAL A 413 -29.18 1.28 -15.93
C VAL A 413 -29.35 0.45 -17.18
#